data_AF-A0A1I7SY44-F1
#
_entry.id   AF-A0A1I7SY44-F1
#
_cell.length_a   1.000
_cell.length_b   1.000
_cell.length_c   1.000
_cell.angle_alpha   90.00
_cell.angle_beta   90.00
_cell.angle_gamma   90.00
#
_symmetry.space_group_name_H-M   'P 1'
#
loop_
_entity.id
_entity.type
_entity.pdbx_description
1 polymer ?
#
loop_
_entity_poly.entity_id
_entity_poly.type
_entity_poly.pdbx_seq_one_letter_code
_entity_poly.pdbx_strand_id
1 'polypeptide(L)'
;MTPAEPEDGHAIHCRLDELLAERGMTLTELSEAVGVSIVNLSVLKNDRARAIRFSTLTAICRALDCTVGEVLTMSHVPPAEATGPKAPTHERFGAERQTVASSLDDSALSNHQ
;
A
#
# COMPACT_ATOMS: atom_id res chain seq x y z
N MET A 1 22.17 -7.71 30.83
CA MET A 1 22.04 -6.69 29.79
C MET A 1 20.60 -6.76 29.34
N THR A 2 19.75 -5.96 29.99
CA THR A 2 18.29 -5.95 29.75
C THR A 2 18.07 -5.50 28.30
N PRO A 3 17.25 -6.21 27.50
CA PRO A 3 16.93 -5.70 26.17
C PRO A 3 16.30 -4.33 26.37
N ALA A 4 16.83 -3.34 25.67
CA ALA A 4 16.36 -1.97 25.72
C ALA A 4 14.84 -1.96 25.57
N GLU A 5 14.15 -1.35 26.53
CA GLU A 5 12.77 -0.92 26.35
C GLU A 5 12.66 -0.26 24.97
N PRO A 6 11.63 -0.55 24.16
CA PRO A 6 11.47 0.13 22.89
C PRO A 6 11.30 1.62 23.20
N GLU A 7 12.35 2.40 22.95
CA GLU A 7 12.48 3.84 23.26
C GLU A 7 11.34 4.71 22.67
N ASP A 8 10.46 4.12 21.86
CA ASP A 8 9.38 4.78 21.12
C ASP A 8 7.96 4.21 21.38
N GLY A 9 7.79 3.18 22.22
CA GLY A 9 6.48 2.78 22.77
C GLY A 9 5.41 2.28 21.79
N HIS A 10 5.76 1.89 20.56
CA HIS A 10 4.80 1.37 19.58
C HIS A 10 5.07 -0.09 19.20
N ALA A 11 3.99 -0.82 18.91
CA ALA A 11 4.04 -2.22 18.46
C ALA A 11 3.93 -2.37 16.93
N ILE A 12 4.18 -1.31 16.16
CA ILE A 12 4.07 -1.35 14.69
C ILE A 12 5.39 -1.82 14.07
N HIS A 13 5.30 -2.79 13.16
CA HIS A 13 6.39 -3.30 12.34
C HIS A 13 6.15 -3.03 10.86
N CYS A 14 7.19 -2.57 10.18
CA CYS A 14 7.20 -2.18 8.79
C CYS A 14 7.86 -3.25 7.90
N ARG A 15 7.05 -3.93 7.08
CA ARG A 15 7.49 -4.98 6.16
C ARG A 15 8.07 -4.44 4.84
N LEU A 16 8.58 -3.22 4.85
CA LEU A 16 9.05 -2.55 3.64
C LEU A 16 10.22 -3.30 2.98
N ASP A 17 11.09 -3.92 3.79
CA ASP A 17 12.21 -4.72 3.29
C ASP A 17 11.77 -5.94 2.48
N GLU A 18 10.76 -6.65 2.98
CA GLU A 18 10.20 -7.82 2.29
C GLU A 18 9.54 -7.41 0.98
N LEU A 19 8.74 -6.34 1.00
CA LEU A 19 8.04 -5.86 -0.19
C LEU A 19 8.99 -5.35 -1.28
N LEU A 20 10.10 -4.71 -0.88
CA LEU A 20 11.16 -4.27 -1.79
C LEU A 20 11.88 -5.47 -2.41
N ALA A 21 12.23 -6.48 -1.60
CA ALA A 21 12.88 -7.70 -2.08
C ALA A 21 11.97 -8.50 -3.03
N GLU A 22 10.69 -8.66 -2.70
CA GLU A 22 9.68 -9.32 -3.55
C GLU A 22 9.54 -8.66 -4.93
N ARG A 23 9.83 -7.36 -5.04
CA ARG A 23 9.72 -6.57 -6.28
C ARG A 23 11.05 -6.29 -6.98
N GLY A 24 12.16 -6.68 -6.37
CA GLY A 24 13.50 -6.34 -6.86
C GLY A 24 13.75 -4.82 -6.89
N MET A 25 13.11 -4.05 -6.02
CA MET A 25 13.22 -2.59 -5.94
C MET A 25 14.13 -2.21 -4.78
N THR A 26 14.96 -1.18 -4.98
CA THR A 26 15.82 -0.61 -3.94
C THR A 26 15.10 0.50 -3.17
N LEU A 27 15.58 0.76 -1.95
CA LEU A 27 15.06 1.87 -1.12
C LEU A 27 15.28 3.24 -1.80
N THR A 28 16.33 3.38 -2.61
CA THR A 28 16.63 4.57 -3.40
C THR A 28 15.58 4.78 -4.50
N GLU A 29 15.25 3.74 -5.27
CA GLU A 29 14.21 3.82 -6.30
C GLU A 29 12.85 4.15 -5.70
N LEU A 30 12.52 3.56 -4.55
CA LEU A 30 11.29 3.90 -3.82
C LEU A 30 11.29 5.37 -3.35
N SER A 31 12.44 5.88 -2.89
CA SER A 31 12.60 7.29 -2.49
C SER A 31 12.26 8.24 -3.63
N GLU A 32 12.75 7.94 -4.84
CA GLU A 32 12.50 8.71 -6.04
C GLU A 32 11.02 8.62 -6.47
N ALA A 33 10.43 7.43 -6.44
CA ALA A 33 9.04 7.20 -6.82
C ALA A 33 8.02 7.87 -5.87
N VAL A 34 8.31 7.87 -4.56
CA VAL A 34 7.40 8.37 -3.51
C VAL A 34 7.64 9.86 -3.23
N GLY A 35 8.78 10.42 -3.64
CA GLY A 35 9.16 11.81 -3.37
C GLY A 35 9.48 12.06 -1.90
N VAL A 36 10.02 11.06 -1.21
CA VAL A 36 10.36 11.09 0.23
C VAL A 36 11.81 10.69 0.40
N SER A 37 12.54 11.36 1.29
CA SER A 37 13.98 11.09 1.46
C SER A 37 14.26 9.65 1.89
N ILE A 38 15.39 9.11 1.41
CA ILE A 38 15.91 7.79 1.80
C ILE A 38 16.02 7.67 3.33
N VAL A 39 16.40 8.77 4.01
CA VAL A 39 16.49 8.81 5.48
C VAL A 39 15.14 8.55 6.12
N ASN A 40 14.07 9.20 5.65
CA ASN A 40 12.73 9.00 6.21
C ASN A 40 12.20 7.58 5.94
N LEU A 41 12.44 7.05 4.74
CA LEU A 41 12.10 5.65 4.42
C LEU A 41 12.91 4.66 5.26
N SER A 42 14.18 4.94 5.53
CA SER A 42 15.02 4.11 6.41
C SER A 42 14.54 4.13 7.85
N VAL A 43 14.12 5.28 8.38
CA VAL A 43 13.53 5.38 9.73
C VAL A 43 12.23 4.56 9.80
N LEU A 44 11.39 4.64 8.77
CA LEU A 44 10.15 3.87 8.68
C LEU A 44 10.39 2.36 8.59
N LYS A 45 11.32 1.95 7.72
CA LYS A 45 11.75 0.56 7.52
C LYS A 45 12.25 -0.09 8.81
N ASN A 46 12.98 0.66 9.63
CA ASN A 46 13.60 0.15 10.85
C ASN A 46 12.71 0.33 12.10
N ASP A 47 11.40 0.53 11.93
CA ASP A 47 10.45 0.68 13.04
C ASP A 47 10.78 1.81 14.02
N ARG A 48 11.39 2.90 13.54
CA ARG A 48 11.73 4.08 14.36
C ARG A 48 10.89 5.31 14.03
N ALA A 49 9.85 5.14 13.22
CA ALA A 49 8.99 6.24 12.79
C ALA A 49 7.94 6.55 13.85
N ARG A 50 8.00 7.77 14.42
CA ARG A 50 6.99 8.27 15.36
C ARG A 50 5.65 8.60 14.70
N ALA A 51 5.68 8.99 13.43
CA ALA A 51 4.50 9.37 12.65
C ALA A 51 4.75 9.16 11.16
N ILE A 52 3.68 8.86 10.43
CA ILE A 52 3.67 8.79 8.97
C ILE A 52 2.46 9.56 8.42
N ARG A 53 2.67 10.33 7.35
CA ARG A 53 1.56 11.00 6.65
C ARG A 53 0.83 9.99 5.78
N PHE A 54 -0.50 10.07 5.70
CA PHE A 54 -1.27 9.23 4.77
C PHE A 54 -0.90 9.45 3.31
N SER A 55 -0.46 10.65 2.91
CA SER A 55 0.05 10.88 1.56
C SER A 55 1.29 10.03 1.26
N THR A 56 2.23 9.96 2.20
CA THR A 56 3.42 9.10 2.10
C THR A 56 3.03 7.63 2.07
N LEU A 57 2.15 7.20 2.99
CA LEU A 57 1.68 5.81 3.02
C LEU A 57 0.97 5.41 1.72
N THR A 58 0.12 6.29 1.18
CA THR A 58 -0.58 6.07 -0.10
C THR A 58 0.41 5.97 -1.26
N ALA A 59 1.41 6.84 -1.31
CA ALA A 59 2.42 6.83 -2.36
C ALA A 59 3.28 5.55 -2.30
N ILE A 60 3.65 5.07 -1.11
CA ILE A 60 4.33 3.78 -0.93
C ILE A 60 3.46 2.64 -1.42
N CYS A 61 2.19 2.58 -0.99
CA CYS A 61 1.25 1.55 -1.39
C CYS A 61 1.05 1.51 -2.91
N ARG A 62 1.01 2.67 -3.57
CA ARG A 62 0.90 2.76 -5.04
C ARG A 62 2.18 2.35 -5.75
N ALA A 63 3.34 2.80 -5.26
CA ALA A 63 4.63 2.47 -5.86
C ALA A 63 4.93 0.96 -5.78
N LEU A 64 4.48 0.32 -4.69
CA LEU A 64 4.66 -1.10 -4.45
C LEU A 64 3.42 -1.92 -4.79
N ASP A 65 2.35 -1.36 -5.36
CA ASP A 65 1.11 -2.10 -5.64
C ASP A 65 0.69 -3.04 -4.47
N CYS A 66 0.56 -2.45 -3.28
CA CYS A 66 0.25 -3.18 -2.06
C CYS A 66 -0.74 -2.41 -1.18
N THR A 67 -1.28 -3.10 -0.19
CA THR A 67 -2.19 -2.53 0.79
C THR A 67 -1.46 -2.10 2.06
N VAL A 68 -2.12 -1.23 2.85
CA VAL A 68 -1.56 -0.76 4.13
C VAL A 68 -1.25 -1.91 5.08
N GLY A 69 -2.09 -2.94 5.13
CA GLY A 69 -1.88 -4.11 5.99
C GLY A 69 -0.71 -5.00 5.55
N GLU A 70 -0.28 -4.91 4.29
CA GLU A 70 0.93 -5.59 3.82
C GLU A 70 2.19 -4.83 4.23
N VAL A 71 2.14 -3.49 4.27
CA VAL A 71 3.27 -2.63 4.65
C VAL A 71 3.45 -2.53 6.16
N LEU A 72 2.36 -2.29 6.89
CA LEU A 72 2.37 -2.03 8.33
C LEU A 72 1.57 -3.11 9.06
N THR A 73 2.23 -3.77 9.99
CA THR A 73 1.65 -4.84 10.81
C THR A 73 1.84 -4.52 12.29
N MET A 74 0.97 -5.05 13.14
CA MET A 74 1.14 -4.93 14.59
C MET A 74 1.86 -6.18 15.12
N SER A 75 3.07 -6.00 15.62
CA SER A 75 3.86 -7.04 16.27
C SER A 75 3.42 -7.20 17.72
N HIS A 76 2.37 -7.98 17.96
CA HIS A 76 2.23 -8.72 19.22
C HIS A 76 2.25 -10.22 18.89
N VAL A 77 3.46 -10.77 18.77
CA VAL A 77 3.68 -12.23 18.75
C VAL A 77 4.55 -12.54 19.96
N PRO A 78 4.02 -13.18 21.04
CA PRO A 78 4.90 -13.90 21.94
C PRO A 78 5.60 -15.02 21.15
N PRO A 79 6.89 -15.31 21.44
CA PRO A 79 7.78 -15.97 20.50
C PRO A 79 7.54 -17.48 20.46
N ALA A 80 6.60 -17.93 19.63
CA ALA A 80 6.55 -19.21 18.95
C ALA A 80 5.22 -19.27 18.17
N GLU A 81 5.22 -19.74 16.93
CA GLU A 81 4.02 -20.04 16.14
C GLU A 81 3.34 -18.86 15.41
N ALA A 82 4.05 -18.26 14.45
CA ALA A 82 3.41 -17.60 13.30
C ALA A 82 3.87 -18.24 12.00
N THR A 83 3.60 -19.54 11.85
CA THR A 83 3.59 -20.23 10.55
C THR A 83 2.14 -20.51 10.18
N GLY A 84 1.58 -19.68 9.31
CA GLY A 84 0.28 -19.89 8.67
C GLY A 84 0.31 -19.29 7.25
N PRO A 85 -0.39 -19.88 6.27
CA PRO A 85 -0.22 -19.56 4.86
C PRO A 85 -0.72 -18.13 4.57
N LYS A 86 0.10 -17.31 3.90
CA LYS A 86 -0.33 -16.03 3.32
C LYS A 86 -1.50 -16.31 2.35
N ALA A 87 -2.69 -15.83 2.70
CA ALA A 87 -3.87 -15.85 1.84
C ALA A 87 -3.66 -14.96 0.60
N PRO A 88 -4.38 -15.21 -0.51
CA PRO A 88 -3.91 -14.82 -1.84
C PRO A 88 -4.27 -13.38 -2.24
N THR A 89 -3.35 -12.82 -3.03
CA THR A 89 -3.55 -12.00 -4.24
C THR A 89 -4.77 -11.08 -4.26
N HIS A 90 -4.53 -9.78 -4.05
CA HIS A 90 -5.46 -8.74 -4.49
C HIS A 90 -5.65 -8.84 -6.02
N GLU A 91 -6.79 -9.37 -6.44
CA GLU A 91 -7.22 -9.41 -7.83
C GLU A 91 -7.45 -7.98 -8.35
N ARG A 92 -6.74 -7.67 -9.45
CA ARG A 92 -7.12 -6.77 -10.55
C ARG A 92 -8.11 -5.65 -10.22
N PHE A 93 -7.60 -4.44 -9.99
CA PHE A 93 -8.33 -3.22 -10.38
C PHE A 93 -7.81 -2.72 -11.73
N GLY A 94 -8.30 -3.34 -12.80
CA GLY A 94 -7.96 -2.98 -14.16
C GLY A 94 -9.09 -3.27 -15.13
N ALA A 95 -9.65 -2.18 -15.68
CA ALA A 95 -10.38 -2.06 -16.93
C ALA A 95 -11.86 -2.47 -16.96
N GLU A 96 -12.74 -1.46 -17.01
CA GLU A 96 -13.68 -1.41 -18.13
C GLU A 96 -13.74 0.00 -18.72
N ARG A 97 -13.57 0.02 -20.04
CA ARG A 97 -13.43 1.19 -20.91
C ARG A 97 -14.81 1.70 -21.32
N GLN A 98 -14.92 3.02 -21.34
CA GLN A 98 -15.66 3.86 -22.29
C GLN A 98 -16.35 3.10 -23.45
N THR A 99 -17.69 3.14 -23.49
CA THR A 99 -18.44 3.12 -24.75
C THR A 99 -19.48 4.24 -24.71
N VAL A 100 -19.24 5.24 -25.54
CA VAL A 100 -20.21 6.25 -25.97
C VAL A 100 -21.28 5.56 -26.81
N ALA A 101 -22.55 5.68 -26.41
CA ALA A 101 -23.69 5.41 -27.29
C ALA A 101 -24.55 6.67 -27.34
N SER A 102 -24.30 7.44 -28.39
CA SER A 102 -25.20 8.42 -28.98
C SER A 102 -26.54 7.76 -29.33
N SER A 103 -27.63 8.28 -28.79
CA SER A 103 -28.95 8.20 -29.44
C SER A 103 -29.53 9.61 -29.50
N LEU A 104 -29.08 10.36 -30.50
CA LEU A 104 -29.96 11.29 -31.18
C LEU A 104 -30.92 10.43 -32.00
N ASP A 105 -32.21 10.53 -31.70
CA ASP A 105 -33.29 10.48 -32.70
C ASP A 105 -34.50 11.16 -32.07
N ASP A 106 -34.49 12.48 -32.21
CA ASP A 106 -35.66 13.34 -32.22
C ASP A 106 -36.38 13.07 -33.55
N SER A 107 -37.60 12.52 -33.51
CA SER A 107 -38.57 12.68 -34.60
C SER A 107 -39.98 12.30 -34.14
N ALA A 108 -40.72 13.38 -33.89
CA ALA A 108 -42.16 13.47 -33.97
C ALA A 108 -42.78 12.68 -35.14
N LEU A 109 -43.90 12.01 -34.86
CA LEU A 109 -45.09 11.81 -35.71
C LEU A 109 -46.15 11.26 -34.73
N SER A 110 -46.96 12.10 -34.08
CA SER A 110 -48.16 12.73 -34.62
C SER A 110 -49.20 11.72 -35.15
N ASN A 111 -50.28 11.61 -34.37
CA ASN A 111 -51.68 11.61 -34.80
C ASN A 111 -52.42 10.30 -35.13
N HIS A 112 -53.61 10.22 -34.51
CA HIS A 112 -54.85 9.51 -34.87
C HIS A 112 -54.84 8.00 -35.11
N GLN A 113 -55.50 7.26 -34.20
CA GLN A 113 -56.90 6.85 -34.41
C GLN A 113 -57.59 6.54 -33.08
#